data_AF-A0A537FIT3-F1
#
_entry.id   AF-A0A537FIT3-F1
#
_cell.length_a   1.000
_cell.length_b   1.000
_cell.length_c   1.000
_cell.angle_alpha   90.00
_cell.angle_beta   90.00
_cell.angle_gamma   90.00
#
_symmetry.space_group_name_H-M   'P 1'
#
loop_
_entity.id
_entity.type
_entity.pdbx_description
1 polymer ?
#
loop_
_entity_poly.entity_id
_entity_poly.type
_entity_poly.pdbx_seq_one_letter_code
_entity_poly.pdbx_strand_id
1 'polypeptide(L)' 'MTEPLLVPPRLSYVQRVIEIPDLELFDLSKDGKTALVLSNRTGSYQLAAVDTRGGPLRPVSHGKERVAWARISNDSETV' A
#
# COMPACT_ATOMS: atom_id res chain seq x y z
N MET A 1 -4.65 -22.32 -31.36
CA MET A 1 -5.06 -22.52 -29.95
C MET A 1 -3.79 -22.77 -29.17
N THR A 2 -3.33 -21.79 -28.40
CA THR A 2 -2.09 -21.90 -27.62
C THR A 2 -2.45 -22.50 -26.27
N GLU A 3 -1.90 -23.67 -25.94
CA GLU A 3 -2.10 -24.31 -24.64
C GLU A 3 -1.62 -23.38 -23.50
N PRO A 4 -2.32 -23.34 -22.36
CA PRO A 4 -1.85 -22.59 -21.21
C PRO A 4 -0.61 -23.29 -20.65
N LEU A 5 0.53 -22.60 -20.70
CA LEU A 5 1.77 -23.05 -20.08
C LEU A 5 1.51 -23.31 -18.58
N LEU A 6 1.52 -24.58 -18.19
CA LEU A 6 1.50 -25.00 -16.80
C LEU A 6 2.78 -24.48 -16.14
N VAL A 7 2.66 -23.37 -15.41
CA VAL A 7 3.79 -22.78 -14.68
C VAL A 7 4.24 -23.79 -13.62
N PRO A 8 5.51 -24.25 -13.65
CA PRO A 8 6.02 -25.17 -12.64
C PRO A 8 5.85 -24.58 -11.22
N PRO A 9 5.58 -25.41 -10.19
CA PRO A 9 5.27 -24.93 -8.84
C PRO A 9 6.38 -24.07 -8.20
N ARG A 10 7.63 -24.17 -8.68
CA ARG A 10 8.72 -23.29 -8.26
C ARG A 10 8.62 -21.87 -8.83
N LEU A 11 8.15 -21.73 -10.07
CA LEU A 11 7.96 -20.44 -10.73
C LEU A 11 6.76 -19.67 -10.16
N SER A 12 5.68 -20.37 -9.80
CA SER A 12 4.52 -19.73 -9.16
C SER A 12 4.86 -19.19 -7.76
N TYR A 13 5.77 -19.84 -7.04
CA TYR A 13 6.26 -19.32 -5.76
C TYR A 13 7.08 -18.04 -5.94
N VAL A 14 8.01 -18.00 -6.90
CA VAL A 14 8.78 -16.80 -7.21
C VAL A 14 7.84 -15.65 -7.61
N GLN A 15 6.86 -15.93 -8.48
CA GLN A 15 5.87 -14.93 -8.88
C GLN A 15 5.11 -14.36 -7.68
N ARG A 16 4.68 -15.20 -6.74
CA ARG A 16 3.99 -14.73 -5.52
C ARG A 16 4.86 -13.81 -4.68
N VAL A 17 6.16 -14.08 -4.58
CA VAL A 17 7.08 -13.25 -3.78
C VAL A 17 7.30 -11.88 -4.42
N ILE A 18 7.48 -11.83 -5.75
CA ILE A 18 7.68 -10.54 -6.46
C ILE A 18 6.41 -9.68 -6.52
N GLU A 19 5.23 -10.30 -6.37
CA GLU A 19 3.94 -9.61 -6.31
C GLU A 19 3.60 -9.06 -4.92
N ILE A 20 4.41 -9.35 -3.89
CA ILE A 20 4.23 -8.77 -2.56
C ILE A 20 4.52 -7.27 -2.67
N PRO A 21 3.55 -6.40 -2.32
CA PRO A 21 3.77 -4.97 -2.41
C PRO A 21 4.73 -4.49 -1.32
N ASP A 22 5.54 -3.50 -1.67
CA ASP A 22 6.35 -2.76 -0.71
C ASP A 22 5.44 -1.88 0.14
N LEU A 23 5.86 -1.67 1.40
CA LEU A 23 5.14 -0.85 2.36
C LEU A 23 6.10 -0.05 3.23
N GLU A 24 5.91 1.27 3.27
CA GLU A 24 6.72 2.20 4.07
C GLU A 24 5.78 2.97 5.01
N LEU A 25 6.11 3.05 6.31
CA LEU A 25 5.40 3.93 7.24
C LEU A 25 5.78 5.38 6.93
N PHE A 26 4.78 6.22 6.68
CA PHE A 26 4.99 7.62 6.32
C PHE A 26 4.73 8.56 7.50
N ASP A 27 3.61 8.37 8.21
CA ASP A 27 3.23 9.21 9.35
C ASP A 27 2.20 8.52 10.26
N LEU A 28 1.98 9.07 11.45
CA LEU A 28 1.04 8.56 12.44
C LEU A 28 0.14 9.70 12.96
N SER A 29 -1.16 9.45 13.08
CA SER A 29 -2.10 10.42 13.65
C SER A 29 -1.75 10.73 15.11
N LYS A 30 -2.10 11.94 15.56
CA LYS A 30 -1.83 12.40 16.93
C LYS A 30 -2.39 11.48 18.01
N ASP A 31 -3.55 10.87 17.77
CA ASP A 31 -4.18 9.91 18.69
C ASP A 31 -3.62 8.48 18.57
N GLY A 32 -2.67 8.26 17.67
CA GLY A 32 -2.02 6.97 17.43
C GLY A 32 -2.91 5.90 16.79
N LYS A 33 -4.12 6.25 16.33
CA LYS A 33 -5.09 5.27 15.80
C LYS A 33 -4.98 5.04 14.31
N THR A 34 -4.42 5.99 13.55
CA THR A 34 -4.31 5.92 12.09
C THR A 34 -2.85 6.08 11.67
N ALA A 35 -2.32 5.08 10.98
CA ALA A 35 -1.05 5.20 10.27
C ALA A 35 -1.30 5.55 8.80
N LEU A 36 -0.48 6.46 8.26
CA LEU A 36 -0.37 6.74 6.84
C LEU A 36 0.82 5.97 6.30
N VAL A 37 0.61 5.14 5.29
CA VAL A 37 1.64 4.30 4.68
C VAL A 37 1.72 4.57 3.18
N LEU A 38 2.91 4.43 2.61
CA LEU A 38 3.08 4.29 1.17
C LEU A 38 3.05 2.82 0.80
N SER A 39 2.36 2.49 -0.30
CA SER A 39 2.42 1.16 -0.90
C SER A 39 2.45 1.25 -2.42
N ASN A 40 3.25 0.38 -3.05
CA ASN A 40 3.32 0.27 -4.51
C ASN A 40 2.27 -0.69 -5.11
N ARG A 41 1.32 -1.20 -4.30
CA ARG A 41 0.30 -2.19 -4.70
C ARG A 41 -0.51 -1.79 -5.95
N THR A 42 -0.65 -0.49 -6.22
CA THR A 42 -1.38 0.03 -7.38
C THR A 42 -0.49 0.31 -8.61
N GLY A 43 0.78 -0.13 -8.58
CA GLY A 43 1.78 0.10 -9.63
C GLY A 43 2.66 1.34 -9.44
N SER A 44 2.40 2.14 -8.41
CA SER A 44 3.21 3.29 -7.98
C SER A 44 3.04 3.50 -6.49
N TYR A 45 4.02 4.12 -5.82
CA TYR A 45 3.95 4.40 -4.39
C TYR A 45 2.85 5.44 -4.10
N GLN A 46 1.72 4.97 -3.60
CA GLN A 46 0.54 5.76 -3.24
C GLN A 46 0.26 5.66 -1.74
N LEU A 47 -0.45 6.65 -1.21
CA LEU A 47 -0.84 6.71 0.19
C LEU A 47 -2.05 5.82 0.47
N ALA A 48 -1.98 5.11 1.59
CA ALA A 48 -3.11 4.47 2.22
C ALA A 48 -3.13 4.73 3.73
N ALA A 49 -4.32 4.82 4.31
CA ALA A 49 -4.53 4.89 5.74
C ALA A 49 -4.89 3.51 6.29
N VAL A 50 -4.38 3.19 7.47
CA VAL A 50 -4.68 1.93 8.17
C VAL A 50 -4.88 2.19 9.65
N ASP A 51 -5.81 1.47 10.28
CA ASP A 51 -5.93 1.45 11.74
C ASP A 51 -4.67 0.82 12.33
N THR A 52 -4.08 1.40 13.37
CA THR A 52 -2.83 0.89 13.94
C THR A 52 -2.97 -0.47 14.62
N ARG A 53 -4.19 -0.91 14.92
CA ARG A 53 -4.48 -2.29 15.35
C ARG A 53 -4.47 -3.28 14.20
N GLY A 54 -4.21 -2.81 12.98
CA GLY A 54 -4.26 -3.58 11.75
C GLY A 54 -5.62 -3.53 11.07
N GLY A 55 -5.67 -4.05 9.84
CA GLY A 55 -6.88 -4.06 9.03
C GLY A 55 -6.60 -3.75 7.56
N PRO A 56 -7.65 -3.56 6.76
CA PRO A 56 -7.50 -3.23 5.35
C PRO A 56 -6.88 -1.83 5.18
N LEU A 57 -5.98 -1.70 4.23
CA LEU A 57 -5.50 -0.41 3.74
C LEU A 57 -6.65 0.33 3.04
N ARG A 58 -6.90 1.57 3.46
CA ARG A 58 -7.87 2.48 2.82
C ARG A 58 -7.11 3.46 1.93
N PRO A 59 -7.33 3.47 0.59
CA PRO A 59 -6.64 4.40 -0.30
C PRO A 59 -6.91 5.86 0.08
N VAL A 60 -5.87 6.69 0.09
CA VAL A 60 -5.95 8.14 0.34
C VAL A 60 -5.48 8.95 -0.88
N SER A 61 -4.60 8.37 -1.70
CA SER A 61 -4.19 8.93 -2.99
C SER A 61 -4.35 7.93 -4.12
N HIS A 62 -4.24 8.42 -5.35
CA HIS A 62 -4.21 7.62 -6.57
C HIS A 62 -3.34 8.32 -7.63
N GLY A 63 -2.77 7.55 -8.55
CA GLY A 63 -1.99 8.10 -9.64
C GLY A 63 -0.93 7.14 -10.16
N LYS A 64 -0.26 7.57 -11.22
CA LYS A 64 0.90 6.87 -11.79
C LYS A 64 2.21 7.36 -11.18
N GLU A 65 2.25 8.61 -10.73
CA GLU A 65 3.43 9.22 -10.12
C GLU A 65 3.56 8.85 -8.64
N ARG A 66 4.79 8.63 -8.18
CA ARG A 66 5.07 8.36 -6.77
C ARG A 66 4.70 9.58 -5.91
N VAL A 67 3.97 9.35 -4.84
CA VAL A 67 3.87 10.34 -3.76
C VAL A 67 5.21 10.41 -3.04
N ALA A 68 5.83 11.59 -3.05
CA ALA A 68 7.13 11.82 -2.43
C ALA A 68 7.02 12.38 -1.00
N TRP A 69 5.90 13.02 -0.66
CA TRP A 69 5.69 13.65 0.63
C TRP A 69 4.21 13.72 1.02
N ALA A 70 3.92 13.48 2.30
CA ALA A 70 2.63 13.65 2.93
C ALA A 70 2.80 13.79 4.45
N ARG A 71 1.79 14.33 5.13
CA ARG A 71 1.72 14.37 6.60
C ARG A 71 0.27 14.35 7.03
N ILE A 72 -0.03 13.68 8.12
CA ILE A 72 -1.33 13.79 8.78
C ILE A 72 -1.36 15.16 9.47
N SER A 73 -2.43 15.92 9.23
CA SER A 73 -2.59 17.20 9.94
C SER A 73 -2.87 16.95 11.42
N ASN A 74 -2.18 17.67 12.30
CA ASN A 74 -2.32 17.51 13.75
C ASN A 74 -3.56 18.22 14.33
N ASP A 75 -4.22 19.03 13.50
CA ASP A 75 -5.30 19.94 13.87
C ASP A 75 -6.65 19.54 13.29
N SER A 76 -6.75 18.38 12.60
CA SER A 76 -7.91 17.98 11.80
C SER A 76 -9.22 18.45 12.42
N GLU A 77 -9.71 19.61 11.98
CA GLU A 77 -11.08 20.01 12.22
C GLU A 77 -11.90 18.92 11.56
N THR A 78 -12.54 18.10 12.39
CA THR A 78 -13.55 17.16 11.95
C THR A 78 -14.59 17.95 11.17
N VAL A 79 -14.64 17.76 9.86
CA VAL A 79 -15.81 18.16 9.05
C VAL A 79 -16.95 17.20 9.36
#